data_AF-A0A3D3QIC8-F1
#
_entry.id   AF-A0A3D3QIC8-F1
#
_cell.length_a   1.000
_cell.length_b   1.000
_cell.length_c   1.000
_cell.angle_alpha   90.00
_cell.angle_beta   90.00
_cell.angle_gamma   90.00
#
_symmetry.space_group_name_H-M   'P 1'
#
loop_
_entity.id
_entity.type
_entity.pdbx_description
1 polymer ?
#
loop_
_entity_poly.entity_id
_entity_poly.type
_entity_poly.pdbx_seq_one_letter_code
_entity_poly.pdbx_strand_id
1 'polypeptide(L)'
;MSIWSDRSGQTRPVTLFTGQWADLPLAQLAKKAATWGYDGLELACWGDHFDVGRAASDENYCVALREMLGSHGLEVFAVSNHLVGQAVCD
;
A
#
# COMPACT_ATOMS: atom_id res chain seq x y z
N MET A 1 19.52 7.16 -19.43
CA MET A 1 18.57 6.24 -20.07
C MET A 1 18.04 5.32 -18.97
N SER A 2 16.87 5.60 -18.41
CA SER A 2 16.26 4.75 -17.37
C SER A 2 15.67 3.52 -18.06
N ILE A 3 15.97 2.32 -17.58
CA ILE A 3 15.39 1.07 -18.11
C ILE A 3 13.87 0.95 -17.90
N TRP A 4 13.24 1.99 -17.34
CA TRP A 4 11.83 2.01 -16.93
C TRP A 4 10.98 3.11 -17.62
N SER A 5 11.46 3.76 -18.67
CA SER A 5 10.78 4.97 -19.22
C SER A 5 9.63 4.73 -20.21
N ASP A 6 8.95 3.59 -20.11
CA ASP A 6 7.67 3.34 -20.81
C ASP A 6 6.87 2.30 -20.01
N ARG A 7 5.86 2.74 -19.24
CA ARG A 7 4.90 1.85 -18.55
C ARG A 7 3.57 1.72 -19.29
N SER A 8 3.49 2.16 -20.55
CA SER A 8 2.32 1.89 -21.37
C SER A 8 2.35 0.43 -21.84
N GLY A 9 1.63 -0.45 -21.12
CA GLY A 9 1.52 -1.88 -21.47
C GLY A 9 2.04 -2.88 -20.42
N GLN A 10 2.32 -2.44 -19.18
CA GLN A 10 2.74 -3.35 -18.11
C GLN A 10 1.55 -4.24 -17.68
N THR A 11 1.53 -5.50 -18.10
CA THR A 11 0.44 -6.45 -17.83
C THR A 11 0.42 -7.00 -16.40
N ARG A 12 1.45 -6.72 -15.60
CA ARG A 12 1.61 -7.21 -14.23
C ARG A 12 2.16 -6.10 -13.32
N PRO A 13 1.34 -5.52 -12.42
CA PRO A 13 1.81 -4.50 -11.49
C PRO A 13 2.79 -5.11 -10.49
N VAL A 14 3.85 -4.37 -10.17
CA VAL A 14 4.83 -4.70 -9.12
C VAL A 14 4.50 -3.87 -7.88
N THR A 15 4.10 -4.56 -6.80
CA THR A 15 3.66 -3.92 -5.56
C THR A 15 4.65 -4.14 -4.43
N LEU A 16 4.70 -3.18 -3.50
CA LEU A 16 5.47 -3.29 -2.27
C LEU A 16 4.56 -3.74 -1.12
N PHE A 17 4.91 -4.86 -0.48
CA PHE A 17 4.35 -5.20 0.82
C PHE A 17 4.91 -4.28 1.91
N THR A 18 4.00 -3.66 2.67
CA THR A 18 4.34 -2.59 3.61
C THR A 18 4.62 -3.08 5.03
N GLY A 19 4.52 -4.39 5.31
CA GLY A 19 4.62 -4.92 6.69
C GLY A 19 5.97 -4.70 7.37
N GLN A 20 7.07 -4.81 6.62
CA GLN A 20 8.44 -4.56 7.10
C GLN A 20 8.72 -3.07 7.38
N TRP A 21 7.79 -2.19 7.03
CA TRP A 21 7.97 -0.73 7.06
C TRP A 21 7.00 -0.04 8.01
N ALA A 22 6.30 -0.79 8.87
CA ALA A 22 5.23 -0.26 9.74
C ALA A 22 5.73 0.68 10.84
N ASP A 23 7.05 0.85 10.98
CA ASP A 23 7.70 1.87 11.80
C ASP A 23 7.78 3.25 11.10
N LEU A 24 7.57 3.30 9.78
CA LEU A 24 7.49 4.54 9.00
C LEU A 24 6.03 4.92 8.72
N PRO A 25 5.66 6.21 8.81
CA PRO A 25 4.33 6.64 8.41
C PRO A 25 4.02 6.31 6.95
N LEU A 26 2.81 5.81 6.66
CA LEU A 26 2.41 5.38 5.31
C LEU A 26 2.68 6.45 4.25
N ALA A 27 2.40 7.72 4.54
CA ALA A 27 2.63 8.82 3.59
C ALA A 27 4.11 9.01 3.22
N GLN A 28 5.03 8.74 4.17
CA GLN A 28 6.46 8.78 3.89
C GLN A 28 6.89 7.56 3.07
N LEU A 29 6.35 6.38 3.36
CA LEU A 29 6.61 5.16 2.60
C LEU A 29 6.07 5.27 1.17
N ALA A 30 4.87 5.84 0.96
CA ALA A 30 4.27 6.05 -0.36
C ALA A 30 5.18 6.89 -1.26
N LYS A 31 5.69 8.02 -0.74
CA LYS A 31 6.67 8.83 -1.47
C LYS A 31 7.91 8.02 -1.86
N LYS A 32 8.43 7.18 -0.96
CA LYS A 32 9.61 6.33 -1.24
C LYS A 32 9.29 5.26 -2.27
N ALA A 33 8.19 4.52 -2.11
CA ALA A 33 7.77 3.45 -3.00
C ALA A 33 7.57 3.96 -4.44
N ALA A 34 6.97 5.15 -4.60
CA ALA A 34 6.86 5.80 -5.90
C ALA A 34 8.24 6.11 -6.50
N THR A 35 9.19 6.66 -5.71
CA THR A 35 10.55 6.92 -6.21
C THR A 35 11.35 5.66 -6.52
N TRP A 36 11.02 4.53 -5.89
CA TRP A 36 11.61 3.23 -6.18
C TRP A 36 11.00 2.57 -7.43
N GLY A 37 9.87 3.09 -7.92
CA GLY A 37 9.20 2.59 -9.11
C GLY A 37 8.21 1.46 -8.83
N TYR A 38 7.64 1.35 -7.63
CA TYR A 38 6.49 0.45 -7.44
C TYR A 38 5.25 1.00 -8.13
N ASP A 39 4.39 0.11 -8.63
CA ASP A 39 3.08 0.44 -9.22
C ASP A 39 1.99 0.60 -8.16
N GLY A 40 2.20 0.01 -6.98
CA GLY A 40 1.25 0.07 -5.90
C GLY A 40 1.74 -0.58 -4.62
N LEU A 41 0.85 -0.66 -3.64
CA LEU A 41 1.13 -1.20 -2.32
C LEU A 41 0.21 -2.37 -1.99
N GLU A 42 0.77 -3.28 -1.20
CA GLU A 42 0.03 -4.23 -0.38
C GLU A 42 0.08 -3.72 1.07
N LEU A 43 -1.06 -3.24 1.56
CA LEU A 43 -1.12 -2.53 2.83
C LEU A 43 -1.20 -3.50 4.01
N ALA A 44 -0.30 -3.32 4.96
CA ALA A 44 -0.32 -4.06 6.21
C ALA A 44 -1.41 -3.50 7.13
N CYS A 45 -2.19 -4.39 7.75
CA CYS A 45 -3.25 -4.04 8.70
C CYS A 45 -2.72 -3.72 10.12
N TRP A 46 -1.56 -3.07 10.21
CA TRP A 46 -0.91 -2.62 11.44
C TRP A 46 -0.08 -1.36 11.19
N GLY A 47 0.40 -0.73 12.27
CA GLY A 47 0.96 0.63 12.18
C GLY A 47 -0.12 1.64 11.76
N ASP A 48 0.26 2.68 11.03
CA ASP A 48 -0.70 3.61 10.41
C ASP A 48 -1.04 3.24 8.95
N HIS A 49 -0.66 2.05 8.49
CA HIS A 49 -0.76 1.64 7.09
C HIS A 49 -2.18 1.27 6.66
N PHE A 50 -2.93 0.53 7.49
CA PHE A 50 -4.34 0.24 7.22
C PHE A 50 -5.11 -0.12 8.49
N ASP A 51 -6.09 0.71 8.83
CA ASP A 51 -7.00 0.50 9.97
C ASP A 51 -8.26 -0.22 9.49
N VAL A 52 -8.34 -1.52 9.79
CA VAL A 52 -9.46 -2.38 9.39
C VAL A 52 -10.78 -1.95 10.05
N GLY A 53 -10.74 -1.45 11.28
CA GLY A 53 -11.94 -1.01 11.99
C GLY A 53 -12.54 0.24 11.37
N ARG A 54 -11.69 1.21 11.02
CA ARG A 54 -12.12 2.40 10.27
C ARG A 54 -12.58 2.04 8.86
N ALA A 55 -11.85 1.20 8.15
CA ALA A 55 -12.25 0.75 6.82
C ALA A 55 -13.62 0.07 6.79
N ALA A 56 -14.00 -0.63 7.87
CA ALA A 56 -15.30 -1.29 7.99
C ALA A 56 -16.46 -0.35 8.36
N SER A 57 -16.18 0.85 8.90
CA SER A 57 -17.20 1.75 9.49
C SER A 57 -17.24 3.16 8.89
N ASP A 58 -16.21 3.54 8.13
CA ASP A 58 -16.06 4.86 7.51
C ASP A 58 -15.59 4.69 6.06
N GLU A 59 -16.53 4.80 5.11
CA GLU A 59 -16.22 4.68 3.68
C GLU A 59 -15.23 5.76 3.20
N ASN A 60 -15.25 6.96 3.83
CA ASN A 60 -14.35 8.06 3.46
C ASN A 60 -12.89 7.76 3.83
N TYR A 61 -12.65 6.88 4.81
CA TYR A 61 -11.29 6.45 5.15
C TYR A 61 -10.60 5.78 3.95
N CYS A 62 -11.28 4.84 3.30
CA CYS A 62 -10.76 4.14 2.13
C CYS A 62 -10.59 5.08 0.92
N VAL A 63 -11.51 6.03 0.74
CA VAL A 63 -11.42 7.06 -0.32
C VAL A 63 -10.19 7.93 -0.10
N ALA A 64 -10.06 8.55 1.07
CA ALA A 64 -8.95 9.44 1.39
C ALA A 64 -7.58 8.73 1.30
N LEU A 65 -7.51 7.47 1.73
CA LEU A 65 -6.29 6.67 1.62
C LEU A 65 -5.93 6.36 0.17
N ARG A 66 -6.91 6.02 -0.68
CA ARG A 66 -6.71 5.83 -2.13
C ARG A 66 -6.29 7.13 -2.81
N GLU A 67 -6.87 8.27 -2.46
CA GLU A 67 -6.49 9.57 -3.00
C GLU A 67 -5.04 9.95 -2.62
N MET A 68 -4.65 9.72 -1.36
CA MET A 68 -3.29 9.96 -0.89
C MET A 68 -2.27 9.13 -1.67
N LEU A 69 -2.51 7.83 -1.84
CA LEU A 69 -1.63 6.95 -2.63
C LEU A 69 -1.65 7.30 -4.12
N GLY A 70 -2.83 7.59 -4.67
CA GLY A 70 -3.01 8.01 -6.05
C GLY A 70 -2.27 9.32 -6.38
N SER A 71 -2.15 10.23 -5.41
CA SER A 71 -1.34 11.46 -5.56
C SER A 71 0.17 11.18 -5.77
N HIS A 72 0.62 9.98 -5.41
CA HIS A 72 1.98 9.47 -5.65
C HIS A 72 2.07 8.55 -6.87
N GLY A 73 0.99 8.34 -7.62
CA GLY A 73 0.93 7.38 -8.73
C GLY A 73 0.95 5.92 -8.27
N LEU A 74 0.51 5.65 -7.03
CA LEU A 74 0.43 4.30 -6.46
C LEU A 74 -1.02 3.86 -6.34
N GLU A 75 -1.29 2.60 -6.70
CA GLU A 75 -2.56 1.94 -6.43
C GLU A 75 -2.50 0.99 -5.21
N VAL A 76 -3.65 0.54 -4.73
CA VAL A 76 -3.76 -0.51 -3.69
C VAL A 76 -4.30 -1.78 -4.35
N PHE A 77 -3.50 -2.83 -4.37
CA PHE A 77 -3.88 -4.11 -5.00
C PHE A 77 -4.29 -5.18 -3.97
N ALA A 78 -3.80 -5.07 -2.73
CA ALA A 78 -4.04 -6.04 -1.68
C ALA A 78 -3.90 -5.41 -0.28
N VAL A 79 -4.46 -6.11 0.71
CA VAL A 79 -4.23 -5.86 2.14
C VAL A 79 -3.78 -7.14 2.82
N SER A 80 -2.96 -7.03 3.85
CA SER A 80 -2.35 -8.16 4.55
C SER A 80 -2.49 -8.01 6.06
N ASN A 81 -3.07 -9.01 6.70
CA ASN A 81 -3.38 -9.03 8.13
C ASN A 81 -2.67 -10.18 8.86
N HIS A 82 -1.41 -10.46 8.51
CA HIS A 82 -0.67 -11.61 9.01
C HIS A 82 -0.62 -11.69 10.54
N LEU A 83 -0.36 -10.58 11.24
CA LEU A 83 -0.19 -10.58 12.70
C LEU A 83 -1.44 -11.07 13.45
N VAL A 84 -2.62 -10.56 13.06
CA VAL A 84 -3.89 -11.02 13.64
C VAL A 84 -4.27 -12.39 13.09
N GLY A 85 -4.04 -12.64 11.79
CA GLY A 85 -4.33 -13.94 11.17
C GLY A 85 -3.59 -15.10 11.85
N GLN A 86 -2.33 -14.90 12.21
CA GLN A 86 -1.51 -15.88 12.96
C GLN A 86 -2.06 -16.16 14.38
N ALA A 87 -2.84 -15.25 14.96
CA ALA A 87 -3.46 -15.43 16.27
C ALA A 87 -4.74 -16.30 16.23
N VAL A 88 -5.26 -16.62 15.03
CA VAL A 88 -6.50 -17.42 14.83
C VAL A 88 -6.18 -18.90 14.56
N CYS A 89 -5.02 -19.37 15.05
CA CYS A 89 -4.39 -20.68 14.83
C CYS A 89 -3.56 -20.77 13.54
N ASP A 90 -2.34 -21.28 13.69
CA ASP A 90 -1.63 -22.05 12.66
C ASP A 90 -2.42 -23.36 12.38
#